data_AF-A0A699ZQP8-F1
#
_entry.id   AF-A0A699ZQP8-F1
#
_cell.length_a   1.000
_cell.length_b   1.000
_cell.length_c   1.000
_cell.angle_alpha   90.00
_cell.angle_beta   90.00
_cell.angle_gamma   90.00
#
_symmetry.space_group_name_H-M   'P 1'
#
loop_
_entity.id
_entity.type
_entity.pdbx_description
1 polymer ?
#
loop_
_entity_poly.entity_id
_entity_poly.type
_entity_poly.pdbx_seq_one_letter_code
_entity_poly.pdbx_strand_id
1 'polypeptide(L)'
;AEFGLPGSPSFEAARSNFIASQAGYAIASYLLQAKDRHNGNLLVSKEGHLVHIDFGFILEISPGGNMGFESAAFKLSHEMTQLLDPGGARTSAVWA
;
A
#
# COMPACT_ATOMS: atom_id res chain seq x y z
N ALA A 1 9.84 18.56 6.39
CA ALA A 1 9.50 18.26 4.99
C ALA A 1 10.54 17.28 4.46
N GLU A 2 10.38 15.99 4.76
CA GLU A 2 11.38 14.94 4.48
C GLU A 2 11.70 14.80 2.98
N PHE A 3 10.69 15.00 2.13
CA PHE A 3 10.82 14.92 0.67
C PHE A 3 10.69 16.27 -0.05
N GLY A 4 10.67 17.39 0.69
CA GLY A 4 10.39 18.71 0.13
C GLY A 4 8.90 19.04 0.01
N LEU A 5 8.59 20.14 -0.69
CA LEU A 5 7.22 20.60 -0.91
C LEU A 5 6.51 19.75 -1.98
N PRO A 6 5.18 19.61 -1.93
CA PRO A 6 4.39 19.00 -3.00
C PRO A 6 4.73 19.61 -4.38
N GLY A 7 4.89 18.77 -5.40
CA GLY A 7 5.30 19.20 -6.75
C GLY A 7 6.79 19.46 -6.94
N SER A 8 7.61 19.43 -5.87
CA SER A 8 9.07 19.48 -6.03
C SER A 8 9.60 18.17 -6.64
N PRO A 9 10.76 18.19 -7.35
CA PRO A 9 11.32 16.98 -7.96
C PRO A 9 11.55 15.84 -6.94
N SER A 10 12.02 16.16 -5.73
CA SER A 10 12.24 15.18 -4.67
C SER A 10 10.93 14.58 -4.15
N PHE A 11 9.88 15.39 -4.04
CA PHE A 11 8.56 14.93 -3.59
C PHE A 11 7.93 14.01 -4.64
N GLU A 12 7.95 14.40 -5.92
CA GLU A 12 7.38 13.58 -7.00
C GLU A 12 8.15 12.27 -7.21
N ALA A 13 9.49 12.27 -7.02
CA ALA A 13 10.29 11.05 -7.03
C ALA A 13 9.87 10.08 -5.89
N ALA A 14 9.79 10.59 -4.65
CA ALA A 14 9.35 9.80 -3.51
C ALA A 14 7.90 9.29 -3.67
N ARG A 15 7.02 10.13 -4.22
CA ARG A 15 5.63 9.77 -4.53
C ARG A 15 5.55 8.68 -5.59
N SER A 16 6.38 8.73 -6.63
CA SER A 16 6.45 7.66 -7.64
C SER A 16 6.90 6.34 -7.02
N ASN A 17 7.91 6.38 -6.15
CA ASN A 17 8.39 5.21 -5.40
C ASN A 17 7.30 4.63 -4.49
N PHE A 18 6.55 5.48 -3.81
CA PHE A 18 5.41 5.10 -2.97
C PHE A 18 4.35 4.38 -3.79
N ILE A 19 3.92 4.96 -4.91
CA ILE A 19 2.87 4.38 -5.77
C ILE A 19 3.30 3.02 -6.34
N ALA A 20 4.52 2.92 -6.85
CA ALA A 20 5.04 1.68 -7.43
C ALA A 20 5.12 0.54 -6.40
N SER A 21 5.67 0.84 -5.22
CA SER A 21 5.78 -0.14 -4.13
C SER A 21 4.41 -0.52 -3.55
N GLN A 22 3.48 0.42 -3.43
CA GLN A 22 2.11 0.14 -3.01
C GLN A 22 1.39 -0.80 -3.98
N ALA A 23 1.52 -0.58 -5.28
CA ALA A 23 0.94 -1.49 -6.28
C ALA A 23 1.53 -2.90 -6.20
N GLY A 24 2.85 -3.00 -6.02
CA GLY A 24 3.54 -4.28 -5.82
C GLY A 24 3.04 -5.04 -4.58
N TYR A 25 2.93 -4.36 -3.44
CA TYR A 25 2.43 -4.97 -2.21
C TYR A 25 0.93 -5.27 -2.24
N ALA A 26 0.13 -4.55 -3.03
CA ALA A 26 -1.28 -4.88 -3.25
C ALA A 26 -1.42 -6.25 -3.94
N ILE A 27 -0.63 -6.49 -4.99
CA ILE A 27 -0.59 -7.78 -5.69
C ILE A 27 -0.04 -8.88 -4.77
N ALA A 28 1.08 -8.61 -4.10
CA ALA A 28 1.70 -9.58 -3.20
C ALA A 28 0.76 -9.97 -2.05
N SER A 29 0.09 -9.00 -1.41
CA SER A 29 -0.85 -9.27 -0.31
C SER A 29 -2.07 -10.07 -0.76
N TYR A 30 -2.56 -9.80 -1.98
CA TYR A 30 -3.62 -10.58 -2.59
C TYR A 30 -3.22 -12.05 -2.82
N LEU A 31 -2.04 -12.29 -3.38
CA LEU A 31 -1.57 -13.65 -3.65
C LEU A 31 -1.19 -14.41 -2.37
N LEU A 32 -0.56 -13.73 -1.43
CA LEU A 32 -0.02 -14.33 -0.20
C LEU A 32 -1.06 -14.39 0.94
N GLN A 33 -2.21 -13.75 0.77
CA GLN A 33 -3.27 -13.67 1.80
C GLN A 33 -2.72 -13.20 3.15
N ALA A 34 -1.91 -12.13 3.13
CA ALA A 34 -1.28 -11.61 4.35
C ALA A 34 -2.33 -10.90 5.23
N LYS A 35 -2.55 -11.38 6.47
CA LYS A 35 -3.70 -10.99 7.33
C LYS A 35 -3.44 -9.98 8.46
N ASP A 36 -2.23 -9.44 8.61
CA ASP A 36 -1.90 -8.56 9.76
C ASP A 36 -1.55 -7.12 9.35
N ARG A 37 -2.45 -6.45 8.63
CA ARG A 37 -2.11 -5.34 7.73
C ARG A 37 -2.38 -3.96 8.33
N HIS A 38 -2.04 -3.80 9.60
CA HIS A 38 -2.18 -2.55 10.36
C HIS A 38 -1.04 -1.55 10.09
N ASN A 39 -1.24 -0.28 10.46
CA ASN A 39 -0.27 0.80 10.19
C ASN A 39 1.13 0.52 10.76
N GLY A 40 1.24 -0.22 11.87
CA GLY A 40 2.53 -0.62 12.44
C GLY A 40 3.37 -1.55 11.56
N ASN A 41 2.76 -2.20 10.57
CA ASN A 41 3.42 -3.12 9.64
C ASN A 41 3.69 -2.49 8.26
N LEU A 42 3.34 -1.21 8.09
CA LEU A 42 3.57 -0.45 6.86
C LEU A 42 4.56 0.67 7.15
N LEU A 43 5.78 0.47 6.69
CA LEU A 43 6.87 1.44 6.80
C LEU A 43 7.01 2.25 5.52
N VAL A 44 7.64 3.41 5.63
CA VAL A 44 8.05 4.22 4.47
C VAL A 44 9.56 4.40 4.54
N SER A 45 10.26 4.07 3.45
CA SER A 45 11.72 4.24 3.36
C SER A 45 12.10 5.71 3.16
N LYS A 46 13.37 6.04 3.36
CA LYS A 46 13.92 7.40 3.15
C LYS A 46 13.87 7.86 1.69
N GLU A 47 13.59 6.95 0.76
CA GLU A 47 13.43 7.19 -0.67
C GLU A 47 11.94 7.22 -1.07
N GLY A 48 11.02 7.03 -0.12
CA GLY A 48 9.58 7.08 -0.34
C GLY A 48 8.92 5.74 -0.68
N HIS A 49 9.62 4.60 -0.56
CA HIS A 49 8.99 3.30 -0.80
C HIS A 49 8.08 2.89 0.36
N LEU A 50 6.86 2.43 0.07
CA LEU A 50 6.06 1.67 1.02
C LEU A 50 6.71 0.29 1.21
N VAL A 51 7.03 -0.06 2.44
CA VAL A 51 7.65 -1.34 2.80
C VAL A 51 6.74 -2.07 3.76
N HIS A 52 6.30 -3.24 3.34
CA HIS A 52 5.50 -4.13 4.17
C HIS A 52 6.40 -5.02 5.00
N ILE A 53 6.22 -4.99 6.31
CA ILE A 53 6.93 -5.86 7.23
C ILE A 53 5.95 -6.80 7.93
N ASP A 54 6.52 -7.79 8.61
CA ASP A 54 5.79 -8.84 9.31
C ASP A 54 4.89 -9.67 8.39
N PHE A 55 5.42 -10.80 7.93
CA PHE A 55 4.73 -11.75 7.08
C PHE A 55 4.38 -13.04 7.84
N GLY A 56 4.29 -12.98 9.18
CA GLY A 56 4.04 -14.15 10.02
C GLY A 56 2.73 -14.89 9.74
N PHE A 57 1.79 -14.25 9.02
CA PHE A 57 0.47 -14.79 8.70
C PHE A 57 0.19 -14.77 7.19
N ILE A 58 1.00 -15.53 6.44
CA ILE A 58 0.87 -15.78 5.00
C ILE A 58 0.21 -17.16 4.76
N LEU A 59 -0.50 -17.35 3.64
CA LEU A 59 -1.01 -18.65 3.18
C LEU A 59 -1.85 -19.43 4.21
N GLU A 60 -2.74 -18.73 4.90
CA GLU A 60 -3.67 -19.32 5.90
C GLU A 60 -3.02 -19.84 7.19
N ILE A 61 -1.71 -19.65 7.38
CA ILE A 61 -1.00 -20.00 8.63
C ILE A 61 -1.31 -18.93 9.69
N SER A 62 -2.55 -18.89 10.19
CA SER A 62 -2.98 -17.96 11.22
C SER A 62 -3.45 -18.72 12.47
N PRO A 63 -3.01 -18.33 13.68
CA PRO A 63 -3.42 -18.94 14.93
C PRO A 63 -4.89 -18.57 15.19
N GLY A 64 -5.81 -19.45 14.82
CA GLY A 64 -7.24 -19.20 15.01
C GLY A 64 -8.20 -19.88 14.03
N GLY A 65 -7.72 -20.65 13.05
CA GLY A 65 -8.58 -21.51 12.24
C GLY A 65 -9.57 -20.75 11.35
N ASN A 66 -9.05 -19.95 10.41
CA ASN A 66 -9.83 -19.32 9.35
C ASN A 66 -11.04 -18.48 9.80
N MET A 67 -10.90 -17.73 10.92
CA MET A 67 -11.78 -16.59 11.15
C MET A 67 -11.56 -15.57 10.03
N GLY A 68 -12.52 -15.47 9.11
CA GLY A 68 -12.51 -14.58 7.93
C GLY A 68 -12.60 -13.11 8.30
N PHE A 69 -11.63 -12.61 9.07
CA PHE A 69 -11.69 -11.32 9.73
C PHE A 69 -11.18 -10.14 8.89
N GLU A 70 -10.55 -10.39 7.73
CA GLU A 70 -10.17 -9.33 6.80
C GLU A 70 -10.81 -9.58 5.42
N SER A 71 -11.72 -8.69 5.02
CA SER A 71 -12.43 -8.75 3.74
C SER A 71 -11.65 -8.12 2.58
N ALA A 72 -10.63 -7.31 2.87
CA ALA A 72 -9.83 -6.60 1.88
C ALA A 72 -8.42 -7.20 1.78
N ALA A 73 -8.02 -7.56 0.56
CA ALA A 73 -6.75 -8.21 0.29
C ALA A 73 -5.50 -7.31 0.46
N PHE A 74 -5.70 -5.99 0.58
CA PHE A 74 -4.62 -5.03 0.81
C PHE A 74 -5.19 -3.73 1.41
N LYS A 75 -4.32 -2.95 2.08
CA LYS A 75 -4.69 -1.67 2.67
C LYS A 75 -4.56 -0.53 1.66
N LEU A 76 -5.66 0.18 1.45
CA LEU A 76 -5.73 1.41 0.65
C LEU A 76 -6.52 2.46 1.43
N SER A 77 -5.82 3.30 2.20
CA SER A 77 -6.47 4.35 2.98
C SER A 77 -6.77 5.59 2.14
N HIS A 78 -7.63 6.47 2.65
CA HIS A 78 -7.97 7.73 1.99
C HIS A 78 -6.73 8.60 1.74
N GLU A 79 -5.82 8.68 2.70
CA GLU A 79 -4.58 9.46 2.60
C GLU A 79 -3.66 8.90 1.50
N MET A 80 -3.60 7.57 1.34
CA MET A 80 -2.87 6.95 0.24
C MET A 80 -3.50 7.28 -1.11
N THR A 81 -4.84 7.34 -1.20
CA THR A 81 -5.53 7.75 -2.43
C THR A 81 -5.26 9.21 -2.80
N GLN A 82 -5.08 10.09 -1.82
CA GLN A 82 -4.68 11.48 -2.08
C GLN A 82 -3.26 11.57 -2.63
N LEU A 83 -2.35 10.66 -2.26
CA LEU A 83 -1.04 10.56 -2.90
C LEU A 83 -1.15 9.99 -4.31
N LEU A 84 -2.00 9.00 -4.55
CA LEU A 84 -2.21 8.45 -5.89
C LEU A 84 -2.81 9.50 -6.82
N ASP A 85 -3.85 10.18 -6.39
CA ASP A 85 -4.60 11.14 -7.19
C ASP A 85 -5.00 12.37 -6.37
N PRO A 86 -4.09 13.35 -6.22
CA PRO A 86 -4.36 14.56 -5.47
C PRO A 86 -5.55 15.37 -6.02
N GLY A 87 -5.83 15.22 -7.32
CA GLY A 87 -6.90 15.94 -8.01
C GLY A 87 -8.23 15.18 -8.09
N GLY A 88 -8.28 13.92 -7.66
CA GLY A 88 -9.49 13.07 -7.75
C GLY A 88 -10.03 12.88 -9.18
N ALA A 89 -9.20 13.15 -10.20
CA ALA A 89 -9.60 13.17 -11.60
C ALA A 89 -9.20 11.88 -12.35
N ARG A 90 -8.46 10.97 -11.72
CA ARG A 90 -8.06 9.70 -12.33
C ARG A 90 -9.25 8.75 -12.36
N THR A 91 -9.65 8.41 -13.58
CA THR A 91 -10.61 7.32 -13.84
C THR A 91 -9.85 6.14 -14.42
N SER A 92 -10.21 4.93 -14.01
CA SER A 92 -9.79 3.73 -14.73
C SER A 92 -10.54 3.66 -16.06
N ALA A 93 -9.86 3.23 -17.13
CA ALA A 93 -10.58 2.78 -18.31
C ALA A 93 -11.56 1.67 -17.89
N VAL A 94 -12.81 1.76 -18.36
CA VAL A 94 -13.77 0.68 -18.17
C VAL A 94 -13.30 -0.46 -19.06
N TRP A 95 -12.87 -1.57 -18.45
CA TRP A 95 -12.56 -2.77 -19.20
C TRP A 95 -13.90 -3.39 -19.62
N ALA A 96 -14.22 -3.28 -20.92
CA ALA A 96 -15.35 -3.94 -21.54
C ALA A 96 -15.00 -5.37 -21.93
#